data_AF-A0A923PXM8-F1
#
_entry.id   AF-A0A923PXM8-F1
#
_cell.length_a   1.000
_cell.length_b   1.000
_cell.length_c   1.000
_cell.angle_alpha   90.00
_cell.angle_beta   90.00
_cell.angle_gamma   90.00
#
_symmetry.space_group_name_H-M   'P 1'
#
loop_
_entity.id
_entity.type
_entity.pdbx_description
1 polymer ?
#
loop_
_entity_poly.entity_id
_entity_poly.type
_entity_poly.pdbx_seq_one_letter_code
_entity_poly.pdbx_strand_id
1 'polypeptide(L)'
;MIFSRTLPQAQPRRPAFPRLRFIALAFAAALTLALSSSALAAAPRPEAGVLLLANTADPDSLRIALHYAEMRHVPVANIISLPLPLAETITWPEFVITLWQPLQAELIHRQWVQAIPMALTDPVGRIKYAPLGHRITALVVCRGVPLRIAHDPALAADALPFTKRAEFRTNQSAVDSELSLIAAGTYLINAFVPNPLFQNNAPTDYEKSQIVKVSRLDAPTFAEANALVDQALTAERTG
;
A
#
# COMPACT_ATOMS: atom_id res chain seq x y z
N MET A 1 32.38 83.82 52.84
CA MET A 1 32.61 82.77 53.85
C MET A 1 31.47 81.77 53.75
N ILE A 2 31.69 80.62 53.11
CA ILE A 2 30.72 79.52 53.06
C ILE A 2 31.54 78.27 53.38
N PHE A 3 31.23 77.62 54.51
CA PHE A 3 31.93 76.43 54.99
C PHE A 3 31.01 75.20 54.86
N SER A 4 31.67 74.14 54.41
CA SER A 4 31.28 72.75 54.16
C SER A 4 30.21 72.13 55.07
N ARG A 5 29.31 71.34 54.47
CA ARG A 5 28.68 70.18 55.11
C ARG A 5 28.89 68.94 54.26
N THR A 6 29.43 67.93 54.94
CA THR A 6 29.82 66.60 54.49
C THR A 6 28.63 65.73 54.07
N LEU A 7 28.81 64.95 53.01
CA LEU A 7 27.86 63.97 52.46
C LEU A 7 27.72 62.75 53.38
N PRO A 8 26.51 62.17 53.54
CA PRO A 8 26.32 60.93 54.28
C PRO A 8 26.63 59.69 53.42
N GLN A 9 27.38 58.74 53.98
CA GLN A 9 27.65 57.43 53.39
C GLN A 9 26.38 56.54 53.36
N ALA A 10 26.11 55.95 52.20
CA ALA A 10 25.06 54.96 52.01
C ALA A 10 25.58 53.54 52.35
N GLN A 11 24.93 52.86 53.31
CA GLN A 11 25.10 51.41 53.53
C GLN A 11 24.16 50.62 52.60
N PRO A 12 24.62 49.52 51.98
CA PRO A 12 23.83 48.76 51.01
C PRO A 12 22.74 47.91 51.69
N ARG A 13 21.50 48.06 51.23
CA ARG A 13 20.39 47.16 51.55
C ARG A 13 20.60 45.80 50.86
N ARG A 14 20.72 44.73 51.65
CA ARG A 14 20.69 43.34 51.13
C ARG A 14 19.24 43.01 50.71
N PRO A 15 18.98 42.57 49.47
CA PRO A 15 17.65 42.10 49.11
C PRO A 15 17.38 40.74 49.77
N ALA A 16 16.22 40.61 50.42
CA ALA A 16 15.67 39.35 50.87
C ALA A 16 15.22 38.54 49.65
N PHE A 17 15.75 37.33 49.47
CA PHE A 17 15.29 36.41 48.43
C PHE A 17 14.08 35.60 48.95
N PRO A 18 12.86 35.80 48.40
CA PRO A 18 11.78 34.85 48.63
C PRO A 18 12.01 33.58 47.78
N ARG A 19 12.34 32.49 48.48
CA ARG A 19 12.09 31.06 48.18
C ARG A 19 11.75 30.69 46.72
N LEU A 20 12.80 30.56 45.90
CA LEU A 20 12.81 30.01 44.53
C LEU A 20 12.45 28.51 44.43
N ARG A 21 11.74 27.93 45.41
CA ARG A 21 11.45 26.48 45.47
C ARG A 21 10.08 26.09 44.92
N PHE A 22 9.11 27.01 44.85
CA PHE A 22 7.74 26.66 44.46
C PHE A 22 7.45 26.81 42.96
N ILE A 23 8.14 27.70 42.24
CA ILE A 23 7.94 27.86 40.78
C ILE A 23 8.62 26.71 40.01
N ALA A 24 9.73 26.18 40.53
CA ALA A 24 10.45 25.05 39.92
C ALA A 24 9.62 23.74 39.93
N LEU A 25 8.78 23.51 40.95
CA LEU A 25 7.94 22.31 41.01
C LEU A 25 6.75 22.35 40.05
N ALA A 26 6.13 23.52 39.86
CA ALA A 26 4.99 23.65 38.95
C ALA A 26 5.40 23.54 37.47
N PHE A 27 6.60 24.04 37.11
CA PHE A 27 7.14 23.90 35.76
C PHE A 27 7.66 22.48 35.48
N ALA A 28 8.21 21.80 36.50
CA ALA A 28 8.59 20.40 36.38
C ALA A 28 7.36 19.49 36.19
N ALA A 29 6.25 19.75 36.87
CA ALA A 29 5.01 18.97 36.74
C ALA A 29 4.38 19.11 35.34
N ALA A 30 4.36 20.31 34.77
CA ALA A 30 3.85 20.57 33.41
C ALA A 30 4.75 19.97 32.32
N LEU A 31 6.07 19.95 32.53
CA LEU A 31 7.01 19.30 31.63
C LEU A 31 6.92 17.77 31.74
N THR A 32 6.68 17.20 32.92
CA THR A 32 6.45 15.75 33.07
C THR A 32 5.12 15.26 32.49
N LEU A 33 4.08 16.10 32.47
CA LEU A 33 2.80 15.76 31.84
C LEU A 33 2.87 15.83 30.31
N ALA A 34 3.73 16.70 29.74
CA ALA A 34 3.95 16.80 28.30
C ALA A 34 4.84 15.66 27.74
N LEU A 35 5.68 15.03 28.56
CA LEU A 35 6.52 13.90 28.15
C LEU A 35 5.86 12.52 28.29
N SER A 36 4.64 12.43 28.83
CA SER A 36 3.92 11.17 29.03
C SER A 36 2.94 10.83 27.90
N SER A 37 2.85 11.67 26.86
CA SER A 37 2.23 11.32 25.57
C SER A 37 3.28 10.82 24.57
N SER A 38 4.17 9.94 25.02
CA SER A 38 4.76 8.97 24.11
C SER A 38 3.64 7.96 23.79
N ALA A 39 2.83 8.29 22.78
CA ALA A 39 2.08 7.27 22.08
C ALA A 39 3.12 6.21 21.67
N LEU A 40 3.10 5.07 22.35
CA LEU A 40 3.83 3.89 21.91
C LEU A 40 3.41 3.72 20.46
N ALA A 41 4.30 4.01 19.51
CA ALA A 41 4.00 3.82 18.10
C ALA A 41 3.74 2.32 17.96
N ALA A 42 2.46 1.96 17.95
CA ALA A 42 2.04 0.59 17.74
C ALA A 42 2.74 0.14 16.45
N ALA A 43 3.39 -1.03 16.48
CA ALA A 43 3.94 -1.60 15.26
C ALA A 43 2.87 -1.51 14.18
N PRO A 44 3.20 -1.04 12.96
CA PRO A 44 2.22 -0.81 11.92
C PRO A 44 1.42 -2.11 11.75
N ARG A 45 0.12 -2.01 12.01
CA ARG A 45 -0.70 -3.22 12.01
C ARG A 45 -0.75 -3.75 10.58
N PRO A 46 -0.45 -5.03 10.33
CA PRO A 46 -0.29 -5.55 8.98
C PRO A 46 -1.55 -5.35 8.12
N GLU A 47 -2.74 -5.36 8.73
CA GLU A 47 -4.02 -5.11 8.06
C GLU A 47 -4.15 -3.69 7.48
N ALA A 48 -3.42 -2.70 8.03
CA ALA A 48 -3.42 -1.34 7.50
C ALA A 48 -2.77 -1.25 6.11
N GLY A 49 -1.95 -2.25 5.74
CA GLY A 49 -1.31 -2.35 4.42
C GLY A 49 -2.07 -3.22 3.43
N VAL A 50 -3.22 -3.79 3.78
CA VAL A 50 -4.00 -4.68 2.91
C VAL A 50 -5.02 -3.90 2.11
N LEU A 51 -5.04 -4.12 0.79
CA LEU A 51 -6.00 -3.55 -0.14
C LEU A 51 -6.96 -4.62 -0.65
N LEU A 52 -8.20 -4.22 -0.95
CA LEU A 52 -9.23 -5.07 -1.52
C LEU A 52 -9.67 -4.52 -2.87
N LEU A 53 -9.71 -5.35 -3.91
CA LEU A 53 -10.21 -4.98 -5.23
C LEU A 53 -11.55 -5.70 -5.50
N ALA A 54 -12.61 -4.92 -5.65
CA ALA A 54 -13.96 -5.42 -5.94
C ALA A 54 -14.45 -4.99 -7.33
N ASN A 55 -15.20 -5.87 -7.99
CA ASN A 55 -15.90 -5.54 -9.22
C ASN A 55 -17.30 -5.01 -8.91
N THR A 56 -17.58 -3.75 -9.24
CA THR A 56 -18.91 -3.15 -9.05
C THR A 56 -19.99 -3.70 -9.98
N ALA A 57 -19.62 -4.36 -11.08
CA ALA A 57 -20.57 -5.01 -11.98
C ALA A 57 -21.09 -6.36 -11.41
N ASP A 58 -20.42 -6.93 -10.41
CA ASP A 58 -20.88 -8.09 -9.67
C ASP A 58 -21.34 -7.66 -8.26
N PRO A 59 -22.64 -7.75 -7.94
CA PRO A 59 -23.17 -7.31 -6.65
C PRO A 59 -22.59 -8.09 -5.45
N ASP A 60 -22.13 -9.33 -5.65
CA ASP A 60 -21.54 -10.13 -4.59
C ASP A 60 -20.09 -9.72 -4.28
N SER A 61 -19.37 -9.18 -5.28
CA SER A 61 -17.95 -8.83 -5.14
C SER A 61 -17.70 -7.82 -4.02
N LEU A 62 -18.48 -6.73 -3.99
CA LEU A 62 -18.36 -5.71 -2.95
C LEU A 62 -18.77 -6.25 -1.57
N ARG A 63 -19.77 -7.12 -1.51
CA ARG A 63 -20.21 -7.75 -0.26
C ARG A 63 -19.10 -8.64 0.32
N ILE A 64 -18.39 -9.39 -0.53
CA ILE A 64 -17.24 -10.21 -0.11
C ILE A 64 -16.11 -9.33 0.40
N ALA A 65 -15.80 -8.23 -0.30
CA ALA A 65 -14.77 -7.28 0.13
C ALA A 65 -15.09 -6.67 1.51
N LEU A 66 -16.33 -6.25 1.72
CA LEU A 66 -16.81 -5.71 3.00
C LEU A 66 -16.73 -6.77 4.12
N HIS A 67 -17.14 -8.01 3.85
CA HIS A 67 -17.04 -9.11 4.80
C HIS A 67 -15.59 -9.38 5.20
N TYR A 68 -14.68 -9.47 4.22
CA TYR A 68 -13.26 -9.64 4.52
C TYR A 68 -12.70 -8.48 5.35
N ALA A 69 -13.07 -7.25 4.99
CA ALA A 69 -12.61 -6.06 5.68
C ALA A 69 -13.05 -6.04 7.15
N GLU A 70 -14.30 -6.38 7.42
CA GLU A 70 -14.82 -6.51 8.78
C GLU A 70 -14.07 -7.60 9.56
N MET A 71 -14.00 -8.81 9.01
CA MET A 71 -13.46 -9.97 9.71
C MET A 71 -11.95 -9.87 9.97
N ARG A 72 -11.20 -9.20 9.08
CA ARG A 72 -9.74 -9.01 9.18
C ARG A 72 -9.36 -7.63 9.71
N HIS A 73 -10.34 -6.79 10.08
CA HIS A 73 -10.14 -5.41 10.53
C HIS A 73 -9.40 -4.53 9.52
N VAL A 74 -9.50 -4.84 8.22
CA VAL A 74 -8.96 -3.98 7.16
C VAL A 74 -9.84 -2.73 7.05
N PRO A 75 -9.27 -1.52 7.00
CA PRO A 75 -10.06 -0.30 6.84
C PRO A 75 -10.93 -0.35 5.59
N VAL A 76 -12.20 0.04 5.70
CA VAL A 76 -13.12 0.11 4.53
C VAL A 76 -12.58 1.05 3.44
N ALA A 77 -11.82 2.08 3.81
CA ALA A 77 -11.13 2.98 2.88
C ALA A 77 -10.05 2.28 2.01
N ASN A 78 -9.63 1.07 2.36
CA ASN A 78 -8.70 0.26 1.59
C ASN A 78 -9.41 -0.59 0.51
N ILE A 79 -10.74 -0.52 0.44
CA ILE A 79 -11.51 -1.12 -0.65
C ILE A 79 -11.45 -0.18 -1.86
N ILE A 80 -11.03 -0.73 -2.99
CA ILE A 80 -11.05 -0.11 -4.31
C ILE A 80 -12.07 -0.88 -5.13
N SER A 81 -13.06 -0.19 -5.68
CA SER A 81 -14.11 -0.82 -6.47
C SER A 81 -14.13 -0.21 -7.87
N LEU A 82 -14.10 -1.05 -8.90
CA LEU A 82 -14.07 -0.63 -10.30
C LEU A 82 -15.19 -1.33 -11.08
N PRO A 83 -15.76 -0.71 -12.12
CA PRO A 83 -16.64 -1.39 -13.06
C PRO A 83 -15.79 -2.24 -14.00
N LEU A 84 -15.78 -3.56 -13.81
CA LEU A 84 -14.98 -4.48 -14.60
C LEU A 84 -15.88 -5.44 -15.40
N PRO A 85 -15.42 -5.94 -16.56
CA PRO A 85 -16.14 -6.98 -17.28
C PRO A 85 -16.40 -8.20 -16.41
N LEU A 86 -17.57 -8.83 -16.56
CA LEU A 86 -17.93 -10.08 -15.88
C LEU A 86 -17.31 -11.33 -16.55
N ALA A 87 -16.75 -11.17 -17.75
CA ALA A 87 -16.05 -12.24 -18.44
C ALA A 87 -14.76 -12.59 -17.70
N GLU A 88 -14.51 -13.88 -17.49
CA GLU A 88 -13.26 -14.34 -16.87
C GLU A 88 -12.03 -14.05 -17.75
N THR A 89 -12.21 -14.10 -19.07
CA THR A 89 -11.16 -13.82 -20.06
C THR A 89 -11.45 -12.49 -20.74
N ILE A 90 -10.48 -11.57 -20.70
CA ILE A 90 -10.58 -10.25 -21.34
C ILE A 90 -9.38 -10.00 -22.26
N THR A 91 -9.47 -9.02 -23.14
CA THR A 91 -8.37 -8.61 -24.02
C THR A 91 -7.38 -7.69 -23.32
N TRP A 92 -6.19 -7.51 -23.90
CA TRP A 92 -5.19 -6.55 -23.41
C TRP A 92 -5.74 -5.10 -23.31
N PRO A 93 -6.41 -4.54 -24.34
CA PRO A 93 -7.00 -3.20 -24.24
C PRO A 93 -8.05 -3.09 -23.15
N GLU A 94 -8.96 -4.06 -23.02
CA GLU A 94 -9.96 -4.08 -21.95
C GLU A 94 -9.28 -4.10 -20.57
N PHE A 95 -8.30 -5.00 -20.36
CA PHE A 95 -7.53 -5.05 -19.13
C PHE A 95 -6.88 -3.71 -18.78
N VAL A 96 -6.25 -3.06 -19.76
CA VAL A 96 -5.54 -1.80 -19.54
C VAL A 96 -6.51 -0.67 -19.19
N ILE A 97 -7.61 -0.54 -19.93
CA ILE A 97 -8.57 0.56 -19.82
C ILE A 97 -9.45 0.40 -18.59
N THR A 98 -9.98 -0.79 -18.32
CA THR A 98 -10.97 -0.98 -17.25
C THR A 98 -10.33 -1.27 -15.90
N LEU A 99 -9.16 -1.93 -15.87
CA LEU A 99 -8.54 -2.42 -14.64
C LEU A 99 -7.21 -1.75 -14.33
N TRP A 100 -6.20 -1.91 -15.20
CA TRP A 100 -4.83 -1.49 -14.90
C TRP A 100 -4.70 0.00 -14.64
N GLN A 101 -5.07 0.84 -15.61
CA GLN A 101 -4.86 2.28 -15.49
C GLN A 101 -5.68 2.89 -14.36
N PRO A 102 -6.98 2.60 -14.20
CA PRO A 102 -7.76 3.15 -13.09
C PRO A 102 -7.19 2.72 -11.74
N LEU A 103 -6.82 1.45 -11.58
CA LEU A 103 -6.23 0.96 -10.33
C LEU A 103 -4.88 1.63 -10.05
N GLN A 104 -3.97 1.67 -11.02
CA GLN A 104 -2.65 2.27 -10.84
C GLN A 104 -2.75 3.77 -10.51
N ALA A 105 -3.64 4.49 -11.19
CA ALA A 105 -3.91 5.90 -10.90
C ALA A 105 -4.42 6.08 -9.47
N GLU A 106 -5.35 5.24 -9.01
CA GLU A 106 -5.88 5.30 -7.64
C GLU A 106 -4.80 4.98 -6.59
N LEU A 107 -3.96 3.98 -6.84
CA LEU A 107 -2.86 3.61 -5.96
C LEU A 107 -1.83 4.73 -5.82
N ILE A 108 -1.51 5.43 -6.91
CA ILE A 108 -0.60 6.58 -6.89
C ILE A 108 -1.27 7.77 -6.21
N HIS A 109 -2.52 8.08 -6.54
CA HIS A 109 -3.28 9.17 -5.94
C HIS A 109 -3.37 9.04 -4.41
N ARG A 110 -3.67 7.84 -3.90
CA ARG A 110 -3.71 7.54 -2.46
C ARG A 110 -2.34 7.22 -1.83
N GLN A 111 -1.24 7.42 -2.57
CA GLN A 111 0.14 7.20 -2.11
C GLN A 111 0.38 5.78 -1.56
N TRP A 112 -0.28 4.77 -2.15
CA TRP A 112 0.03 3.36 -1.95
C TRP A 112 1.27 2.95 -2.73
N VAL A 113 1.38 3.47 -3.96
CA VAL A 113 2.53 3.34 -4.84
C VAL A 113 3.13 4.74 -5.03
N GLN A 114 4.42 4.88 -4.76
CA GLN A 114 5.17 6.10 -5.04
C GLN A 114 5.82 5.93 -6.40
N ALA A 115 5.46 6.76 -7.37
CA ALA A 115 6.02 6.70 -8.70
C ALA A 115 5.96 8.06 -9.40
N ILE A 116 6.88 8.28 -10.33
CA ILE A 116 6.93 9.49 -11.15
C ILE A 116 6.31 9.18 -12.52
N PRO A 117 5.28 9.93 -12.96
CA PRO A 117 4.68 9.73 -14.28
C PRO A 117 5.67 10.10 -15.39
N MET A 118 5.67 9.31 -16.46
CA MET A 118 6.41 9.59 -17.68
C MET A 118 5.45 9.98 -18.79
N ALA A 119 5.87 10.87 -19.69
CA ALA A 119 5.12 11.22 -20.91
C ALA A 119 5.27 10.13 -22.01
N LEU A 120 5.17 8.86 -21.62
CA LEU A 120 5.34 7.70 -22.50
C LEU A 120 4.34 6.61 -22.13
N THR A 121 3.90 5.86 -23.13
CA THR A 121 3.14 4.62 -22.95
C THR A 121 3.96 3.41 -23.38
N ASP A 122 3.59 2.24 -22.91
CA ASP A 122 4.09 0.97 -23.43
C ASP A 122 3.28 0.48 -24.66
N PRO A 123 3.67 -0.63 -25.32
CA PRO A 123 2.98 -1.14 -26.50
C PRO A 123 1.51 -1.54 -26.27
N VAL A 124 1.11 -1.81 -25.03
CA VAL A 124 -0.29 -2.14 -24.68
C VAL A 124 -1.07 -0.91 -24.21
N GLY A 125 -0.47 0.28 -24.25
CA GLY A 125 -1.11 1.55 -23.92
C GLY A 125 -1.11 1.89 -22.43
N ARG A 126 -0.33 1.20 -21.59
CA ARG A 126 -0.17 1.60 -20.17
C ARG A 126 0.72 2.82 -20.08
N ILE A 127 0.36 3.75 -19.21
CA ILE A 127 1.23 4.90 -18.88
C ILE A 127 2.46 4.35 -18.14
N LYS A 128 3.64 4.79 -18.56
CA LYS A 128 4.89 4.42 -17.90
C LYS A 128 5.11 5.28 -16.67
N TYR A 129 5.55 4.64 -15.60
CA TYR A 129 5.96 5.29 -14.37
C TYR A 129 7.34 4.80 -13.96
N ALA A 130 8.12 5.67 -13.35
CA ALA A 130 9.34 5.30 -12.64
C ALA A 130 8.99 5.03 -11.17
N PRO A 131 8.96 3.77 -10.72
CA PRO A 131 8.58 3.44 -9.36
C PRO A 131 9.68 3.82 -8.36
N LEU A 132 9.27 4.32 -7.20
CA LEU A 132 10.12 4.60 -6.04
C LEU A 132 9.86 3.60 -4.91
N GLY A 133 8.71 2.91 -4.94
CA GLY A 133 8.34 1.83 -4.04
C GLY A 133 6.84 1.80 -3.74
N HIS A 134 6.40 0.87 -2.89
CA HIS A 134 5.02 0.81 -2.40
C HIS A 134 4.95 0.41 -0.94
N ARG A 135 3.82 0.73 -0.29
CA ARG A 135 3.51 0.33 1.10
C ARG A 135 2.42 -0.75 1.19
N ILE A 136 2.07 -1.36 0.06
CA ILE A 136 1.06 -2.42 -0.02
C ILE A 136 1.63 -3.70 0.60
N THR A 137 0.99 -4.19 1.65
CA THR A 137 1.30 -5.48 2.27
C THR A 137 0.70 -6.63 1.48
N ALA A 138 -0.54 -6.50 1.01
CA ALA A 138 -1.19 -7.45 0.12
C ALA A 138 -2.33 -6.78 -0.66
N LEU A 139 -2.60 -7.27 -1.86
CA LEU A 139 -3.79 -6.93 -2.65
C LEU A 139 -4.67 -8.18 -2.76
N VAL A 140 -5.85 -8.12 -2.16
CA VAL A 140 -6.84 -9.19 -2.18
C VAL A 140 -7.88 -8.88 -3.25
N VAL A 141 -7.98 -9.74 -4.25
CA VAL A 141 -8.90 -9.60 -5.37
C VAL A 141 -10.17 -10.39 -5.08
N CYS A 142 -11.33 -9.76 -5.20
CA CYS A 142 -12.62 -10.43 -4.95
C CYS A 142 -13.20 -11.05 -6.23
N ARG A 143 -14.11 -12.01 -6.03
CA ARG A 143 -14.97 -12.62 -7.06
C ARG A 143 -15.49 -11.59 -8.06
N GLY A 144 -15.60 -12.00 -9.32
CA GLY A 144 -16.11 -11.15 -10.40
C GLY A 144 -15.06 -10.24 -11.03
N VAL A 145 -13.87 -10.09 -10.44
CA VAL A 145 -12.72 -9.50 -11.14
C VAL A 145 -12.23 -10.50 -12.20
N PRO A 146 -11.93 -10.08 -13.45
CA PRO A 146 -11.44 -10.99 -14.50
C PRO A 146 -10.26 -11.86 -14.06
N LEU A 147 -10.15 -13.06 -14.63
CA LEU A 147 -9.14 -14.06 -14.27
C LEU A 147 -7.92 -14.01 -15.18
N ARG A 148 -8.14 -13.85 -16.49
CA ARG A 148 -7.11 -14.05 -17.50
C ARG A 148 -7.21 -13.02 -18.63
N ILE A 149 -6.05 -12.72 -19.21
CA ILE A 149 -5.89 -11.87 -20.38
C ILE A 149 -5.60 -12.77 -21.56
N ALA A 150 -6.38 -12.66 -22.62
CA ALA A 150 -6.22 -13.47 -23.83
C ALA A 150 -4.90 -13.13 -24.56
N HIS A 151 -4.35 -14.14 -25.24
CA HIS A 151 -3.23 -13.89 -26.16
C HIS A 151 -3.66 -12.95 -27.28
N ASP A 152 -2.85 -11.93 -27.54
CA ASP A 152 -2.99 -11.03 -28.68
C ASP A 152 -1.79 -11.19 -29.64
N PRO A 153 -2.00 -11.76 -30.84
CA PRO A 153 -0.96 -11.90 -31.85
C PRO A 153 -0.36 -10.57 -32.33
N ALA A 154 -1.11 -9.46 -32.29
CA ALA A 154 -0.63 -8.15 -32.70
C ALA A 154 0.39 -7.55 -31.72
N LEU A 155 0.37 -8.04 -30.47
CA LEU A 155 1.28 -7.65 -29.39
C LEU A 155 2.43 -8.65 -29.20
N ALA A 156 2.52 -9.67 -30.06
CA ALA A 156 3.60 -10.65 -30.02
C ALA A 156 4.94 -9.98 -30.37
N ALA A 157 5.89 -10.09 -29.45
CA ALA A 157 7.24 -9.55 -29.63
C ALA A 157 8.27 -10.48 -28.99
N ASP A 158 9.50 -10.43 -29.49
CA ASP A 158 10.59 -11.22 -28.94
C ASP A 158 11.02 -10.70 -27.56
N ALA A 159 11.00 -11.61 -26.59
CA ALA A 159 11.52 -11.41 -25.23
C ALA A 159 12.66 -12.40 -25.01
N LEU A 160 13.80 -12.16 -25.68
CA LEU A 160 14.96 -13.01 -25.58
C LEU A 160 15.60 -12.95 -24.17
N PRO A 161 16.11 -14.08 -23.64
CA PRO A 161 16.27 -15.38 -24.30
C PRO A 161 15.03 -16.28 -24.24
N PHE A 162 13.94 -15.87 -23.58
CA PHE A 162 12.80 -16.73 -23.29
C PHE A 162 12.06 -17.17 -24.56
N THR A 163 11.82 -16.25 -25.51
CA THR A 163 11.11 -16.57 -26.76
C THR A 163 11.89 -17.46 -27.74
N LYS A 164 13.14 -17.85 -27.40
CA LYS A 164 13.84 -18.93 -28.12
C LYS A 164 13.02 -20.23 -28.08
N ARG A 165 12.36 -20.49 -26.95
CA ARG A 165 11.41 -21.59 -26.76
C ARG A 165 10.03 -21.19 -27.26
N ALA A 166 9.42 -22.03 -28.10
CA ALA A 166 8.14 -21.72 -28.72
C ALA A 166 7.01 -21.59 -27.69
N GLU A 167 7.11 -22.32 -26.59
CA GLU A 167 6.16 -22.36 -25.48
C GLU A 167 6.02 -21.00 -24.77
N PHE A 168 7.06 -20.16 -24.83
CA PHE A 168 7.07 -18.82 -24.22
C PHE A 168 6.75 -17.70 -25.20
N ARG A 169 6.38 -18.02 -26.45
CA ARG A 169 5.93 -17.04 -27.44
C ARG A 169 4.44 -16.72 -27.25
N THR A 170 4.12 -16.23 -26.07
CA THR A 170 2.75 -15.84 -25.70
C THR A 170 2.79 -14.60 -24.81
N ASN A 171 1.69 -13.86 -24.85
CA ASN A 171 1.36 -12.78 -23.92
C ASN A 171 0.01 -13.05 -23.23
N GLN A 172 -0.48 -14.29 -23.27
CA GLN A 172 -1.58 -14.69 -22.41
C GLN A 172 -1.10 -14.65 -20.96
N SER A 173 -1.87 -14.01 -20.08
CA SER A 173 -1.45 -13.77 -18.70
C SER A 173 -2.60 -13.97 -17.71
N ALA A 174 -2.26 -14.28 -16.46
CA ALA A 174 -3.22 -14.23 -15.36
C ALA A 174 -3.31 -12.79 -14.86
N VAL A 175 -4.53 -12.31 -14.60
CA VAL A 175 -4.76 -10.96 -14.06
C VAL A 175 -4.01 -10.75 -12.75
N ASP A 176 -3.97 -11.76 -11.90
CA ASP A 176 -3.29 -11.70 -10.59
C ASP A 176 -1.76 -11.55 -10.75
N SER A 177 -1.17 -12.15 -11.79
CA SER A 177 0.26 -12.01 -12.10
C SER A 177 0.59 -10.60 -12.59
N GLU A 178 -0.25 -10.02 -13.44
CA GLU A 178 -0.08 -8.61 -13.86
C GLU A 178 -0.24 -7.67 -12.66
N LEU A 179 -1.28 -7.87 -11.82
CA LEU A 179 -1.48 -7.09 -10.60
C LEU A 179 -0.30 -7.18 -9.63
N SER A 180 0.43 -8.29 -9.63
CA SER A 180 1.66 -8.43 -8.82
C SER A 180 2.77 -7.48 -9.27
N LEU A 181 2.72 -7.01 -10.52
CA LEU A 181 3.68 -6.08 -11.13
C LEU A 181 3.16 -4.63 -11.22
N ILE A 182 2.01 -4.31 -10.60
CA ILE A 182 1.38 -2.97 -10.67
C ILE A 182 2.30 -1.84 -10.18
N ALA A 183 3.29 -2.17 -9.34
CA ALA A 183 4.30 -1.26 -8.79
C ALA A 183 5.71 -1.45 -9.38
N ALA A 184 5.91 -2.39 -10.31
CA ALA A 184 7.23 -2.74 -10.87
C ALA A 184 7.74 -1.74 -11.92
N GLY A 185 6.85 -0.90 -12.47
CA GLY A 185 7.15 -0.02 -13.59
C GLY A 185 6.98 -0.72 -14.94
N THR A 186 7.95 -0.57 -15.85
CA THR A 186 7.87 -1.15 -17.20
C THR A 186 8.45 -2.56 -17.24
N TYR A 187 7.72 -3.50 -17.82
CA TYR A 187 8.18 -4.88 -18.06
C TYR A 187 7.65 -5.39 -19.41
N LEU A 188 8.20 -6.51 -19.89
CA LEU A 188 7.75 -7.16 -21.11
C LEU A 188 6.51 -8.02 -20.81
N ILE A 189 5.47 -7.88 -21.64
CA ILE A 189 4.24 -8.67 -21.56
C ILE A 189 4.34 -10.04 -22.25
N ASN A 190 5.39 -10.27 -23.02
CA ASN A 190 5.63 -11.54 -23.70
C ASN A 190 6.53 -12.42 -22.84
N ALA A 191 6.27 -13.73 -22.86
CA ALA A 191 6.89 -14.73 -21.99
C ALA A 191 6.53 -14.53 -20.52
N PHE A 192 7.53 -14.50 -19.63
CA PHE A 192 7.33 -14.36 -18.19
C PHE A 192 8.35 -13.36 -17.62
N VAL A 193 8.00 -12.74 -16.49
CA VAL A 193 8.90 -11.92 -15.69
C VAL A 193 9.44 -12.78 -14.55
N PRO A 194 10.77 -13.00 -14.43
CA PRO A 194 11.34 -13.71 -13.30
C PRO A 194 11.00 -13.01 -11.98
N ASN A 195 10.51 -13.77 -10.99
CA ASN A 195 10.22 -13.22 -9.67
C ASN A 195 11.52 -13.07 -8.86
N PRO A 196 11.94 -11.84 -8.50
CA PRO A 196 13.18 -11.62 -7.73
C PRO A 196 13.13 -12.21 -6.31
N LEU A 197 11.95 -12.57 -5.81
CA LEU A 197 11.75 -13.18 -4.49
C LEU A 197 11.80 -14.71 -4.53
N PHE A 198 11.79 -15.33 -5.71
CA PHE A 198 11.81 -16.78 -5.82
C PHE A 198 13.19 -17.33 -5.43
N GLN A 199 13.21 -18.22 -4.43
CA GLN A 199 14.44 -18.79 -3.84
C GLN A 199 15.45 -17.76 -3.33
N ASN A 200 15.01 -16.53 -3.09
CA ASN A 200 15.83 -15.47 -2.51
C ASN A 200 15.52 -15.35 -1.01
N ASN A 201 16.40 -15.88 -0.16
CA ASN A 201 16.21 -15.87 1.30
C ASN A 201 16.51 -14.52 1.95
N ALA A 202 17.16 -13.60 1.24
CA ALA A 202 17.54 -12.28 1.75
C ALA A 202 17.33 -11.19 0.69
N PRO A 203 16.08 -10.98 0.22
CA PRO A 203 15.79 -9.99 -0.80
C PRO A 203 16.03 -8.58 -0.28
N THR A 204 16.59 -7.74 -1.13
CA THR A 204 16.75 -6.30 -0.91
C THR A 204 15.38 -5.62 -0.84
N ASP A 205 15.32 -4.44 -0.23
CA ASP A 205 14.05 -3.69 -0.17
C ASP A 205 13.58 -3.23 -1.54
N TYR A 206 14.51 -2.99 -2.46
CA TYR A 206 14.20 -2.74 -3.86
C TYR A 206 13.49 -3.94 -4.50
N GLU A 207 14.02 -5.15 -4.39
CA GLU A 207 13.39 -6.37 -4.93
C GLU A 207 12.01 -6.62 -4.32
N LYS A 208 11.85 -6.40 -3.01
CA LYS A 208 10.53 -6.48 -2.35
C LYS A 208 9.55 -5.46 -2.92
N SER A 209 10.01 -4.25 -3.20
CA SER A 209 9.17 -3.16 -3.73
C SER A 209 8.75 -3.35 -5.19
N GLN A 210 9.34 -4.30 -5.91
CA GLN A 210 8.93 -4.62 -7.27
C GLN A 210 7.69 -5.52 -7.32
N ILE A 211 7.36 -6.22 -6.22
CA ILE A 211 6.33 -7.26 -6.22
C ILE A 211 5.25 -6.95 -5.18
N VAL A 212 4.03 -6.73 -5.66
CA VAL A 212 2.83 -6.72 -4.82
C VAL A 212 2.35 -8.15 -4.61
N LYS A 213 2.17 -8.57 -3.36
CA LYS A 213 1.60 -9.88 -3.05
C LYS A 213 0.11 -9.87 -3.34
N VAL A 214 -0.32 -10.67 -4.31
CA VAL A 214 -1.73 -10.77 -4.71
C VAL A 214 -2.31 -12.09 -4.22
N SER A 215 -3.52 -12.04 -3.68
CA SER A 215 -4.36 -13.21 -3.42
C SER A 215 -5.76 -12.98 -3.94
N ARG A 216 -6.54 -14.05 -4.09
CA ARG A 216 -7.90 -13.98 -4.63
C ARG A 216 -8.89 -14.69 -3.72
N LEU A 217 -10.02 -14.04 -3.46
CA LEU A 217 -11.19 -14.56 -2.77
C LEU A 217 -12.29 -14.78 -3.80
N ASP A 218 -12.32 -15.98 -4.36
CA ASP A 218 -13.23 -16.32 -5.46
C ASP A 218 -13.79 -17.73 -5.26
N ALA A 219 -15.07 -17.88 -5.52
CA ALA A 219 -15.83 -19.13 -5.39
C ALA A 219 -17.11 -19.04 -6.24
N PRO A 220 -17.74 -20.18 -6.60
CA PRO A 220 -18.96 -20.18 -7.41
C PRO A 220 -20.10 -19.35 -6.82
N THR A 221 -20.19 -19.29 -5.48
CA THR A 221 -21.22 -18.53 -4.77
C THR A 221 -20.65 -17.55 -3.74
N PHE A 222 -21.44 -16.53 -3.40
CA PHE A 222 -21.14 -15.59 -2.32
C PHE A 222 -20.86 -16.29 -0.99
N ALA A 223 -21.70 -17.26 -0.62
CA ALA A 223 -21.59 -17.96 0.65
C ALA A 223 -20.28 -18.75 0.76
N GLU A 224 -19.86 -19.42 -0.32
CA GLU A 224 -18.60 -20.15 -0.37
C GLU A 224 -17.39 -19.22 -0.31
N ALA A 225 -17.44 -18.07 -1.00
CA ALA A 225 -16.35 -17.09 -0.95
C ALA A 225 -16.15 -16.53 0.46
N ASN A 226 -17.23 -16.24 1.19
CA ASN A 226 -17.15 -15.83 2.59
C ASN A 226 -16.66 -16.96 3.50
N ALA A 227 -17.09 -18.20 3.23
CA ALA A 227 -16.63 -19.35 3.98
C ALA A 227 -15.10 -19.54 3.92
N LEU A 228 -14.44 -19.17 2.80
CA LEU A 228 -12.97 -19.16 2.73
C LEU A 228 -12.34 -18.26 3.80
N VAL A 229 -12.94 -17.10 4.04
CA VAL A 229 -12.47 -16.14 5.05
C VAL A 229 -12.71 -16.68 6.45
N ASP A 230 -13.92 -17.16 6.69
CA ASP A 230 -14.37 -17.61 8.01
C ASP A 230 -13.61 -18.86 8.45
N GLN A 231 -13.44 -19.83 7.54
CA GLN A 231 -12.70 -21.06 7.82
C GLN A 231 -11.22 -20.79 8.09
N ALA A 232 -10.59 -19.86 7.36
CA ALA A 232 -9.21 -19.47 7.62
C ALA A 232 -9.07 -18.87 9.03
N LEU A 233 -10.02 -18.03 9.45
CA LEU A 233 -10.04 -17.47 10.81
C LEU A 233 -10.32 -18.52 11.89
N THR A 234 -11.18 -19.49 11.60
CA THR A 234 -11.39 -20.63 12.50
C THR A 234 -10.10 -21.42 12.67
N ALA A 235 -9.42 -21.78 11.58
CA ALA A 235 -8.16 -22.50 11.62
C ALA A 235 -7.08 -21.72 12.41
N GLU A 236 -6.94 -20.41 12.18
CA GLU A 236 -6.01 -19.55 12.94
C GLU A 236 -6.28 -19.56 14.45
N ARG A 237 -7.55 -19.70 14.86
CA ARG A 237 -7.94 -19.74 16.28
C ARG A 237 -7.79 -21.13 16.90
N THR A 238 -7.98 -22.20 16.12
CA THR A 238 -8.10 -23.57 16.65
C THR A 238 -6.87 -24.45 16.42
N GLY A 239 -5.97 -24.08 15.50
CA GLY A 239 -4.80 -24.88 15.11
C GLY A 239 -5.09 -25.79 13.94
#